data_AF-K2FMH4-F1
#
_entry.id   AF-K2FMH4-F1
#
_cell.length_a   1.000
_cell.length_b   1.000
_cell.length_c   1.000
_cell.angle_alpha   90.00
_cell.angle_beta   90.00
_cell.angle_gamma   90.00
#
_symmetry.space_group_name_H-M   'P 1'
#
loop_
_entity.id
_entity.type
_entity.pdbx_description
1 polymer ?
#
loop_
_entity_poly.entity_id
_entity_poly.type
_entity_poly.pdbx_seq_one_letter_code
_entity_poly.pdbx_strand_id
1 'polypeptide(L)'
;MSLIISTLLQVVLVLLIAPFVSGLVRFTKARLQGRRGASPFLPYVTFATLLRKEMVMPSAASWIFRAVPFVVLATSIALAFMLPLMFKGGSFAYLSDFLIIAGVLVTGSIFLVLGGLEPGSAFGGMGSSREMTIAALLEPTIIMIFAGMSFATGSSTIDGMLAAPIVFSQPHLLLLVIALILVALGENARYPLDNPATHLELTMVHEAMILEYSGPYLAMLEYASAIKLTVFALLISSFLFPNTLVMAAGFGIGALALGIVFAVIKVVVVALLLALIESTIVKMRFYRLSEYFSIAFFVALFGMAIALISSFSIIALEYHNLFATLAVIFVVLLFGRVRLKAMVRYYAFSSLAIAGIAMGMSRLLPEDERMHLWIFAIVTIAIKSIGVPFVIRMMGGAKKSLTNLPSFLRPGSSYILAVIVLAITFFTLKNTPIVELAELSSLLYASVGLVVVGLLMMVVQRNIYSQIVGLLVIENGVTVFVLATVESLPLAIELGVFFVTVISAFILSMLSARIGKFHGSADTDELRKLTE
;
A
#
# COMPACT_ATOMS: atom_id res chain seq x y z
N MET A 1 18.92 32.09 -14.19
CA MET A 1 17.70 32.56 -14.88
C MET A 1 16.84 31.40 -15.38
N SER A 2 17.43 30.41 -16.07
CA SER A 2 16.75 29.16 -16.49
C SER A 2 16.01 28.45 -15.34
N LEU A 3 16.68 28.12 -14.25
CA LEU A 3 16.09 27.36 -13.13
C LEU A 3 14.84 28.01 -12.51
N ILE A 4 14.82 29.33 -12.43
CA ILE A 4 13.68 30.11 -11.90
C ILE A 4 12.51 30.07 -12.89
N ILE A 5 12.80 30.15 -14.19
CA ILE A 5 11.77 30.07 -15.22
C ILE A 5 11.12 28.67 -15.22
N SER A 6 11.90 27.60 -15.05
CA SER A 6 11.35 26.23 -15.00
C SER A 6 10.47 26.01 -13.79
N THR A 7 10.84 26.53 -12.61
CA THR A 7 10.02 26.39 -11.41
C THR A 7 8.74 27.19 -11.52
N LEU A 8 8.81 28.44 -12.02
CA LEU A 8 7.61 29.26 -12.25
C LEU A 8 6.67 28.59 -13.27
N LEU A 9 7.22 28.06 -14.36
CA LEU A 9 6.44 27.38 -15.38
C LEU A 9 5.79 26.10 -14.85
N GLN A 10 6.51 25.30 -14.05
CA GLN A 10 5.92 24.15 -13.36
C GLN A 10 4.73 24.56 -12.50
N VAL A 11 4.90 25.57 -11.66
CA VAL A 11 3.83 26.03 -10.76
C VAL A 11 2.62 26.49 -11.56
N VAL A 12 2.82 27.37 -12.55
CA VAL A 12 1.72 27.84 -13.41
C VAL A 12 0.98 26.67 -14.06
N LEU A 13 1.69 25.68 -14.58
CA LEU A 13 1.07 24.51 -15.19
C LEU A 13 0.33 23.63 -14.19
N VAL A 14 0.89 23.37 -13.01
CA VAL A 14 0.23 22.58 -11.97
C VAL A 14 -1.06 23.27 -11.51
N LEU A 15 -1.01 24.59 -11.30
CA LEU A 15 -2.18 25.41 -10.96
C LEU A 15 -3.24 25.35 -12.06
N LEU A 16 -2.81 25.49 -13.33
CA LEU A 16 -3.73 25.40 -14.47
C LEU A 16 -4.33 24.01 -14.62
N ILE A 17 -3.58 22.93 -14.39
CA ILE A 17 -4.06 21.54 -14.57
C ILE A 17 -4.92 21.08 -13.39
N ALA A 18 -4.75 21.66 -12.19
CA ALA A 18 -5.39 21.17 -10.97
C ALA A 18 -6.93 21.02 -11.05
N PRO A 19 -7.70 22.00 -11.57
CA PRO A 19 -9.15 21.86 -11.74
C PRO A 19 -9.52 20.77 -12.76
N PHE A 20 -8.70 20.58 -13.81
CA PHE A 20 -8.94 19.54 -14.80
C PHE A 20 -8.80 18.15 -14.20
N VAL A 21 -7.87 17.92 -13.27
CA VAL A 21 -7.69 16.61 -12.62
C VAL A 21 -8.94 16.19 -11.85
N SER A 22 -9.47 17.10 -11.02
CA SER A 22 -10.68 16.81 -10.23
C SER A 22 -11.90 16.57 -11.14
N GLY A 23 -12.01 17.33 -12.23
CA GLY A 23 -13.04 17.15 -13.25
C GLY A 23 -12.91 15.82 -14.01
N LEU A 24 -11.70 15.43 -14.38
CA LEU A 24 -11.41 14.18 -15.09
C LEU A 24 -11.74 12.94 -14.25
N VAL A 25 -11.44 12.97 -12.94
CA VAL A 25 -11.83 11.90 -12.01
C VAL A 25 -13.36 11.75 -11.99
N ARG A 26 -14.10 12.86 -11.84
CA ARG A 26 -15.57 12.87 -11.83
C ARG A 26 -16.17 12.38 -13.16
N PHE A 27 -15.61 12.84 -14.29
CA PHE A 27 -16.03 12.42 -15.62
C PHE A 27 -15.84 10.91 -15.83
N THR A 28 -14.65 10.40 -15.50
CA THR A 28 -14.31 8.98 -15.67
C THR A 28 -15.18 8.10 -14.78
N LYS A 29 -15.39 8.50 -13.52
CA LYS A 29 -16.29 7.80 -12.59
C LYS A 29 -17.71 7.71 -13.14
N ALA A 30 -18.24 8.80 -13.69
CA ALA A 30 -19.57 8.79 -14.30
C ALA A 30 -19.65 7.82 -15.49
N ARG A 31 -18.61 7.77 -16.34
CA ARG A 31 -18.52 6.84 -17.48
C ARG A 31 -18.43 5.38 -17.05
N LEU A 32 -17.61 5.06 -16.05
CA LEU A 32 -17.51 3.73 -15.47
C LEU A 32 -18.85 3.25 -14.86
N GLN A 33 -19.68 4.18 -14.40
CA GLN A 33 -21.02 3.92 -13.87
C GLN A 33 -22.12 3.92 -14.96
N GLY A 34 -21.78 3.99 -16.24
CA GLY A 34 -22.74 4.00 -17.34
C GLY A 34 -23.48 5.32 -17.56
N ARG A 35 -23.02 6.43 -16.95
CA ARG A 35 -23.59 7.79 -17.11
C ARG A 35 -22.70 8.64 -18.03
N ARG A 36 -23.26 9.69 -18.64
CA ARG A 36 -22.49 10.59 -19.53
C ARG A 36 -21.43 11.42 -18.78
N GLY A 37 -21.73 11.87 -17.56
CA GLY A 37 -20.85 12.71 -16.73
C GLY A 37 -20.75 14.16 -17.20
N ALA A 38 -20.37 15.06 -16.30
CA ALA A 38 -20.06 16.45 -16.64
C ALA A 38 -18.69 16.56 -17.32
N SER A 39 -18.49 17.60 -18.14
CA SER A 39 -17.20 17.86 -18.80
C SER A 39 -16.05 17.99 -17.79
N PRO A 40 -14.84 17.46 -18.07
CA PRO A 40 -13.66 17.65 -17.23
C PRO A 40 -13.30 19.13 -16.98
N PHE A 41 -13.74 20.05 -17.84
CA PHE A 41 -13.50 21.49 -17.70
C PHE A 41 -14.53 22.22 -16.81
N LEU A 42 -15.57 21.53 -16.32
CA LEU A 42 -16.58 22.15 -15.46
C LEU A 42 -15.99 22.81 -14.20
N PRO A 43 -15.01 22.23 -13.48
CA PRO A 43 -14.46 22.85 -12.27
C PRO A 43 -13.90 24.26 -12.46
N TYR A 44 -13.36 24.60 -13.64
CA TYR A 44 -12.91 25.97 -13.93
C TYR A 44 -14.07 26.97 -13.89
N VAL A 45 -15.20 26.60 -14.50
CA VAL A 45 -16.40 27.42 -14.52
C VAL A 45 -17.00 27.50 -13.11
N THR A 46 -16.98 26.40 -12.36
CA THR A 46 -17.44 26.37 -10.96
C THR A 46 -16.64 27.34 -10.10
N PHE A 47 -15.30 27.31 -10.17
CA PHE A 47 -14.45 28.24 -9.42
C PHE A 47 -14.67 29.70 -9.84
N ALA A 48 -14.74 29.97 -11.16
CA ALA A 48 -15.05 31.30 -11.66
C ALA A 48 -16.44 31.80 -11.18
N THR A 49 -17.40 30.90 -11.03
CA THR A 49 -18.73 31.22 -10.50
C THR A 49 -18.69 31.50 -9.00
N LEU A 50 -18.00 30.66 -8.22
CA LEU A 50 -17.86 30.84 -6.77
C LEU A 50 -17.15 32.16 -6.43
N LEU A 51 -16.14 32.55 -7.20
CA LEU A 51 -15.44 33.83 -7.04
C LEU A 51 -16.34 35.06 -7.29
N ARG A 52 -17.45 34.90 -8.01
CA ARG A 52 -18.43 35.96 -8.28
C ARG A 52 -19.60 35.98 -7.30
N LYS A 53 -19.71 34.98 -6.42
CA LYS A 53 -20.78 34.92 -5.42
C LYS A 53 -20.44 35.78 -4.21
N GLU A 54 -21.47 36.32 -3.59
CA GLU A 54 -21.35 36.99 -2.30
C GLU A 54 -20.95 36.01 -1.20
N MET A 55 -20.18 36.50 -0.21
CA MET A 55 -19.78 35.73 0.95
C MET A 55 -20.69 36.07 2.14
N VAL A 56 -21.18 35.02 2.78
CA VAL A 56 -21.84 35.10 4.09
C VAL A 56 -20.86 34.53 5.12
N MET A 57 -20.63 35.29 6.18
CA MET A 57 -19.77 34.87 7.29
C MET A 57 -20.61 34.67 8.56
N PRO A 58 -20.35 33.62 9.35
CA PRO A 58 -20.96 33.45 10.66
C PRO A 58 -20.64 34.65 11.58
N SER A 59 -21.58 35.04 12.44
CA SER A 59 -21.38 36.12 13.41
C SER A 59 -20.34 35.78 14.48
N ALA A 60 -20.16 34.49 14.76
CA ALA A 60 -19.16 33.97 15.71
C ALA A 60 -17.74 33.89 15.12
N ALA A 61 -17.56 34.12 13.81
CA ALA A 61 -16.29 33.94 13.14
C ALA A 61 -15.27 35.02 13.53
N SER A 62 -14.10 34.60 13.99
CA SER A 62 -12.95 35.44 14.29
C SER A 62 -12.09 35.72 13.06
N TRP A 63 -10.94 36.37 13.27
CA TRP A 63 -9.94 36.58 12.22
C TRP A 63 -9.38 35.26 11.67
N ILE A 64 -9.40 34.18 12.45
CA ILE A 64 -8.90 32.86 12.05
C ILE A 64 -9.69 32.35 10.85
N PHE A 65 -11.03 32.41 10.89
CA PHE A 65 -11.91 32.01 9.79
C PHE A 65 -11.56 32.72 8.47
N ARG A 66 -11.13 33.98 8.52
CA ARG A 66 -10.70 34.75 7.34
C ARG A 66 -9.31 34.35 6.87
N ALA A 67 -8.41 33.94 7.76
CA ALA A 67 -7.05 33.54 7.43
C ALA A 67 -6.98 32.12 6.83
N VAL A 68 -7.85 31.20 7.26
CA VAL A 68 -7.80 29.78 6.86
C VAL A 68 -7.72 29.58 5.34
N PRO A 69 -8.59 30.17 4.49
CA PRO A 69 -8.56 29.93 3.05
C PRO A 69 -7.24 30.36 2.41
N PHE A 70 -6.63 31.45 2.88
CA PHE A 70 -5.35 31.93 2.38
C PHE A 70 -4.20 31.03 2.80
N VAL A 71 -4.18 30.57 4.05
CA VAL A 71 -3.11 29.68 4.54
C VAL A 71 -3.18 28.32 3.86
N VAL A 72 -4.36 27.71 3.74
CA VAL A 72 -4.55 26.40 3.09
C VAL A 72 -4.23 26.46 1.60
N LEU A 73 -4.56 27.56 0.93
CA LEU A 73 -4.17 27.78 -0.46
C LEU A 73 -2.64 27.99 -0.58
N ALA A 74 -2.05 28.79 0.30
CA ALA A 74 -0.62 29.07 0.30
C ALA A 74 0.23 27.81 0.53
N THR A 75 -0.17 26.94 1.46
CA THR A 75 0.53 25.67 1.70
C THR A 75 0.41 24.74 0.48
N SER A 76 -0.74 24.68 -0.16
CA SER A 76 -0.94 23.88 -1.38
C SER A 76 -0.10 24.39 -2.56
N ILE A 77 0.00 25.72 -2.72
CA ILE A 77 0.88 26.35 -3.71
C ILE A 77 2.35 26.11 -3.38
N ALA A 78 2.74 26.21 -2.10
CA ALA A 78 4.10 25.97 -1.65
C ALA A 78 4.60 24.56 -2.03
N LEU A 79 3.74 23.54 -1.92
CA LEU A 79 4.06 22.19 -2.37
C LEU A 79 4.40 22.14 -3.88
N ALA A 80 3.69 22.90 -4.71
CA ALA A 80 3.95 22.96 -6.16
C ALA A 80 5.30 23.65 -6.50
N PHE A 81 5.75 24.58 -5.64
CA PHE A 81 7.07 25.22 -5.76
C PHE A 81 8.21 24.31 -5.29
N MET A 82 8.01 23.61 -4.17
CA MET A 82 9.05 22.84 -3.51
C MET A 82 9.26 21.47 -4.18
N LEU A 83 8.19 20.79 -4.61
CA LEU A 83 8.31 19.41 -5.07
C LEU A 83 8.75 19.30 -6.54
N PRO A 84 9.54 18.27 -6.89
CA PRO A 84 9.92 17.93 -8.26
C PRO A 84 8.75 17.22 -9.01
N LEU A 85 7.83 18.00 -9.56
CA LEU A 85 6.62 17.47 -10.21
C LEU A 85 6.80 17.23 -11.71
N MET A 86 7.47 18.17 -12.40
CA MET A 86 7.70 18.14 -13.85
C MET A 86 9.18 18.22 -14.19
N PHE A 87 9.91 19.07 -13.46
CA PHE A 87 11.34 19.27 -13.64
C PHE A 87 12.13 18.84 -12.40
N LYS A 88 13.33 18.31 -12.62
CA LYS A 88 14.33 17.99 -11.59
C LYS A 88 15.35 19.11 -11.45
N GLY A 89 15.82 19.37 -10.23
CA GLY A 89 16.84 20.37 -9.94
C GLY A 89 16.32 21.81 -10.04
N GLY A 90 15.05 22.04 -9.70
CA GLY A 90 14.46 23.39 -9.70
C GLY A 90 15.15 24.33 -8.70
N SER A 91 14.97 25.65 -8.87
CA SER A 91 15.58 26.66 -7.99
C SER A 91 15.23 26.48 -6.51
N PHE A 92 14.07 25.91 -6.18
CA PHE A 92 13.61 25.65 -4.80
C PHE A 92 13.76 24.19 -4.37
N ALA A 93 14.50 23.36 -5.12
CA ALA A 93 14.70 21.95 -4.80
C ALA A 93 15.32 21.73 -3.41
N TYR A 94 16.14 22.68 -2.92
CA TYR A 94 16.72 22.62 -1.57
C TYR A 94 15.67 22.72 -0.45
N LEU A 95 14.50 23.33 -0.72
CA LEU A 95 13.37 23.39 0.22
C LEU A 95 12.53 22.11 0.22
N SER A 96 12.83 21.15 -0.67
CA SER A 96 12.09 19.88 -0.79
C SER A 96 12.50 18.83 0.25
N ASP A 97 13.14 19.24 1.35
CA ASP A 97 13.43 18.36 2.47
C ASP A 97 12.12 17.75 3.00
N PHE A 98 12.11 16.43 3.21
CA PHE A 98 10.89 15.73 3.56
C PHE A 98 10.27 16.17 4.90
N LEU A 99 11.08 16.67 5.85
CA LEU A 99 10.59 17.22 7.11
C LEU A 99 9.91 18.58 6.90
N ILE A 100 10.46 19.41 6.01
CA ILE A 100 9.85 20.70 5.64
C ILE A 100 8.50 20.45 4.95
N ILE A 101 8.44 19.49 4.03
CA ILE A 101 7.20 19.12 3.32
C ILE A 101 6.15 18.58 4.30
N ALA A 102 6.54 17.74 5.26
CA ALA A 102 5.65 17.31 6.33
C ALA A 102 5.12 18.51 7.13
N GLY A 103 5.98 19.46 7.52
CA GLY A 103 5.56 20.68 8.21
C GLY A 103 4.58 21.55 7.41
N VAL A 104 4.77 21.68 6.10
CA VAL A 104 3.86 22.42 5.21
C VAL A 104 2.48 21.75 5.15
N LEU A 105 2.43 20.43 5.04
CA LEU A 105 1.17 19.66 5.05
C LEU A 105 0.44 19.82 6.39
N VAL A 106 1.15 19.64 7.51
CA VAL A 106 0.60 19.79 8.88
C VAL A 106 0.05 21.20 9.10
N THR A 107 0.78 22.23 8.65
CA THR A 107 0.32 23.62 8.75
C THR A 107 -1.01 23.83 8.02
N GLY A 108 -1.16 23.28 6.81
CA GLY A 108 -2.42 23.34 6.07
C GLY A 108 -3.56 22.64 6.82
N SER A 109 -3.32 21.43 7.33
CA SER A 109 -4.33 20.64 8.04
C SER A 109 -4.75 21.28 9.37
N ILE A 110 -3.81 21.85 10.14
CA ILE A 110 -4.13 22.57 11.39
C ILE A 110 -5.06 23.75 11.13
N PHE A 111 -4.75 24.59 10.13
CA PHE A 111 -5.60 25.74 9.82
C PHE A 111 -6.98 25.31 9.32
N LEU A 112 -7.06 24.24 8.53
CA LEU A 112 -8.34 23.68 8.08
C LEU A 112 -9.19 23.19 9.27
N VAL A 113 -8.58 22.46 10.20
CA VAL A 113 -9.22 21.99 11.45
C VAL A 113 -9.71 23.16 12.29
N LEU A 114 -8.90 24.21 12.47
CA LEU A 114 -9.31 25.44 13.18
C LEU A 114 -10.48 26.14 12.48
N GLY A 115 -10.45 26.19 11.14
CA GLY A 115 -11.51 26.78 10.33
C GLY A 115 -12.85 26.05 10.45
N GLY A 116 -12.84 24.74 10.70
CA GLY A 116 -14.05 23.96 10.98
C GLY A 116 -14.58 24.12 12.41
N LEU A 117 -13.72 24.45 13.38
CA LEU A 117 -14.11 24.65 14.78
C LEU A 117 -14.68 26.05 15.05
N GLU A 118 -14.13 27.05 14.38
CA GLU A 118 -14.44 28.48 14.54
C GLU A 118 -15.94 28.84 14.46
N PRO A 119 -16.70 28.36 13.46
CA PRO A 119 -18.13 28.67 13.37
C PRO A 119 -18.97 28.11 14.52
N GLY A 120 -18.43 27.18 15.32
CA GLY A 120 -19.15 26.55 16.42
C GLY A 120 -20.27 25.60 15.99
N SER A 121 -20.28 25.15 14.74
CA SER A 121 -21.29 24.20 14.25
C SER A 121 -20.98 22.77 14.70
N ALA A 122 -22.02 21.97 14.95
CA ALA A 122 -21.86 20.59 15.40
C ALA A 122 -21.09 19.72 14.39
N PHE A 123 -21.28 19.98 13.09
CA PHE A 123 -20.62 19.22 12.02
C PHE A 123 -19.16 19.61 11.84
N GLY A 124 -18.86 20.91 11.87
CA GLY A 124 -17.47 21.39 11.81
C GLY A 124 -16.62 20.78 12.92
N GLY A 125 -17.13 20.77 14.16
CA GLY A 125 -16.47 20.13 15.30
C GLY A 125 -16.25 18.62 15.14
N MET A 126 -17.27 17.89 14.68
CA MET A 126 -17.12 16.45 14.41
C MET A 126 -16.15 16.16 13.26
N GLY A 127 -16.17 16.94 12.18
CA GLY A 127 -15.25 16.85 11.05
C GLY A 127 -13.80 17.09 11.47
N SER A 128 -13.56 18.20 12.18
CA SER A 128 -12.26 18.59 12.73
C SER A 128 -11.68 17.55 13.67
N SER A 129 -12.49 16.97 14.57
CA SER A 129 -12.04 15.89 15.47
C SER A 129 -11.60 14.63 14.71
N ARG A 130 -12.36 14.26 13.66
CA ARG A 130 -12.05 13.11 12.81
C ARG A 130 -10.80 13.33 11.98
N GLU A 131 -10.65 14.51 11.38
CA GLU A 131 -9.47 14.89 10.61
C GLU A 131 -8.22 14.84 11.49
N MET A 132 -8.26 15.41 12.70
CA MET A 132 -7.12 15.37 13.62
C MET A 132 -6.71 13.94 14.00
N THR A 133 -7.69 13.05 14.18
CA THR A 133 -7.42 11.63 14.46
C THR A 133 -6.75 10.94 13.26
N ILE A 134 -7.14 11.30 12.04
CA ILE A 134 -6.57 10.77 10.80
C ILE A 134 -5.15 11.31 10.58
N ALA A 135 -4.97 12.63 10.73
CA ALA A 135 -3.67 13.30 10.60
C ALA A 135 -2.62 12.72 11.57
N ALA A 136 -3.00 12.50 12.83
CA ALA A 136 -2.12 11.90 13.83
C ALA A 136 -1.60 10.49 13.46
N LEU A 137 -2.31 9.74 12.61
CA LEU A 137 -1.88 8.44 12.10
C LEU A 137 -1.11 8.55 10.76
N LEU A 138 -1.45 9.55 9.95
CA LEU A 138 -0.85 9.80 8.64
C LEU A 138 0.56 10.39 8.74
N GLU A 139 0.76 11.37 9.62
CA GLU A 139 2.01 12.14 9.72
C GLU A 139 3.24 11.26 9.99
N PRO A 140 3.25 10.35 10.99
CA PRO A 140 4.38 9.45 11.19
C PRO A 140 4.63 8.58 9.95
N THR A 141 3.56 8.16 9.26
CA THR A 141 3.69 7.32 8.06
C THR A 141 4.40 8.08 6.93
N ILE A 142 4.08 9.36 6.71
CA ILE A 142 4.76 10.21 5.71
C ILE A 142 6.26 10.31 6.00
N ILE A 143 6.62 10.53 7.28
CA ILE A 143 8.02 10.60 7.70
C ILE A 143 8.73 9.29 7.41
N MET A 144 8.14 8.14 7.75
CA MET A 144 8.73 6.82 7.50
C MET A 144 8.93 6.53 6.01
N ILE A 145 7.98 6.94 5.16
CA ILE A 145 8.08 6.80 3.70
C ILE A 145 9.31 7.53 3.17
N PHE A 146 9.42 8.82 3.46
CA PHE A 146 10.51 9.62 2.93
C PHE A 146 11.85 9.35 3.61
N ALA A 147 11.86 8.99 4.90
CA ALA A 147 13.07 8.51 5.57
C ALA A 147 13.61 7.23 4.89
N GLY A 148 12.73 6.28 4.53
CA GLY A 148 13.13 5.08 3.82
C GLY A 148 13.73 5.37 2.44
N MET A 149 13.12 6.30 1.69
CA MET A 149 13.67 6.76 0.42
C MET A 149 15.00 7.53 0.60
N SER A 150 15.14 8.26 1.70
CA SER A 150 16.36 8.98 2.07
C SER A 150 17.52 8.03 2.33
N PHE A 151 17.32 6.96 3.10
CA PHE A 151 18.36 5.94 3.35
C PHE A 151 18.83 5.26 2.06
N ALA A 152 17.92 5.03 1.11
CA ALA A 152 18.27 4.39 -0.16
C ALA A 152 19.03 5.32 -1.12
N THR A 153 18.82 6.63 -1.05
CA THR A 153 19.38 7.61 -2.00
C THR A 153 20.51 8.46 -1.41
N GLY A 154 20.64 8.49 -0.08
CA GLY A 154 21.57 9.36 0.63
C GLY A 154 21.18 10.84 0.67
N SER A 155 19.99 11.22 0.18
CA SER A 155 19.51 12.61 0.15
C SER A 155 18.28 12.81 1.04
N SER A 156 18.22 13.92 1.77
CA SER A 156 17.02 14.33 2.52
C SER A 156 15.99 15.09 1.66
N THR A 157 16.41 15.57 0.49
CA THR A 157 15.53 16.30 -0.44
C THR A 157 14.79 15.35 -1.36
N ILE A 158 13.49 15.58 -1.59
CA ILE A 158 12.68 14.76 -2.49
C ILE A 158 13.18 14.85 -3.94
N ASP A 159 13.75 15.99 -4.35
CA ASP A 159 14.42 16.13 -5.64
C ASP A 159 15.62 15.17 -5.77
N GLY A 160 16.46 15.10 -4.74
CA GLY A 160 17.56 14.14 -4.66
C GLY A 160 17.09 12.68 -4.62
N MET A 161 15.97 12.40 -3.96
CA MET A 161 15.40 11.04 -3.93
C MET A 161 14.96 10.54 -5.31
N LEU A 162 14.63 11.44 -6.22
CA LEU A 162 14.22 11.12 -7.59
C LEU A 162 15.37 11.13 -8.59
N ALA A 163 16.59 11.45 -8.18
CA ALA A 163 17.73 11.60 -9.09
C ALA A 163 17.99 10.33 -9.92
N ALA A 164 17.82 9.14 -9.33
CA ALA A 164 18.03 7.86 -9.98
C ALA A 164 16.76 6.97 -10.00
N PRO A 165 16.53 6.15 -11.05
CA PRO A 165 15.39 5.24 -11.17
C PRO A 165 15.55 3.96 -10.31
N ILE A 166 15.76 4.12 -9.01
CA ILE A 166 16.06 3.00 -8.12
C ILE A 166 14.84 2.20 -7.66
N VAL A 167 13.63 2.75 -7.75
CA VAL A 167 12.41 2.14 -7.19
C VAL A 167 12.12 0.74 -7.75
N PHE A 168 12.35 0.53 -9.05
CA PHE A 168 12.21 -0.79 -9.70
C PHE A 168 13.50 -1.62 -9.69
N SER A 169 14.61 -1.07 -9.19
CA SER A 169 15.85 -1.81 -8.97
C SER A 169 15.89 -2.39 -7.56
N GLN A 170 15.31 -1.65 -6.61
CA GLN A 170 15.27 -1.97 -5.18
C GLN A 170 13.82 -2.26 -4.75
N PRO A 171 13.44 -3.54 -4.62
CA PRO A 171 12.06 -3.97 -4.37
C PRO A 171 11.42 -3.34 -3.13
N HIS A 172 12.22 -3.10 -2.09
CA HIS A 172 11.73 -2.57 -0.81
C HIS A 172 11.21 -1.13 -0.93
N LEU A 173 11.66 -0.37 -1.92
CA LEU A 173 11.14 0.97 -2.21
C LEU A 173 9.72 0.93 -2.78
N LEU A 174 9.31 -0.17 -3.42
CA LEU A 174 7.91 -0.34 -3.85
C LEU A 174 6.96 -0.38 -2.65
N LEU A 175 7.39 -0.92 -1.51
CA LEU A 175 6.60 -0.87 -0.27
C LEU A 175 6.37 0.58 0.16
N LEU A 176 7.40 1.43 0.08
CA LEU A 176 7.30 2.84 0.40
C LEU A 176 6.35 3.58 -0.56
N VAL A 177 6.41 3.27 -1.86
CA VAL A 177 5.47 3.84 -2.85
C VAL A 177 4.04 3.36 -2.60
N ILE A 178 3.83 2.09 -2.25
CA ILE A 178 2.51 1.58 -1.87
C ILE A 178 1.99 2.32 -0.63
N ALA A 179 2.82 2.49 0.39
CA ALA A 179 2.44 3.26 1.58
C ALA A 179 2.13 4.73 1.22
N LEU A 180 2.89 5.35 0.32
CA LEU A 180 2.62 6.69 -0.18
C LEU A 180 1.27 6.79 -0.90
N ILE A 181 0.89 5.79 -1.68
CA ILE A 181 -0.44 5.73 -2.32
C ILE A 181 -1.54 5.66 -1.26
N LEU A 182 -1.38 4.80 -0.24
CA LEU A 182 -2.37 4.67 0.84
C LEU A 182 -2.53 5.98 1.62
N VAL A 183 -1.41 6.64 1.94
CA VAL A 183 -1.40 7.95 2.61
C VAL A 183 -2.02 9.04 1.74
N ALA A 184 -1.67 9.09 0.45
CA ALA A 184 -2.19 10.08 -0.48
C ALA A 184 -3.73 10.00 -0.63
N LEU A 185 -4.32 8.81 -0.56
CA LEU A 185 -5.77 8.66 -0.53
C LEU A 185 -6.39 9.26 0.73
N GLY A 186 -5.70 9.17 1.87
CA GLY A 186 -6.09 9.79 3.14
C GLY A 186 -6.01 11.31 3.10
N GLU A 187 -4.84 11.83 2.76
CA GLU A 187 -4.57 13.28 2.67
C GLU A 187 -5.48 14.04 1.69
N ASN A 188 -5.97 13.36 0.65
CA ASN A 188 -6.85 13.94 -0.36
C ASN A 188 -8.34 13.63 -0.14
N ALA A 189 -8.70 13.07 1.01
CA ALA A 189 -10.08 12.70 1.37
C ALA A 189 -10.77 11.85 0.29
N ARG A 190 -10.06 10.86 -0.27
CA ARG A 190 -10.54 9.97 -1.34
C ARG A 190 -11.01 8.63 -0.80
N TYR A 191 -11.71 7.87 -1.64
CA TYR A 191 -12.06 6.49 -1.31
C TYR A 191 -10.79 5.67 -1.06
N PRO A 192 -10.78 4.77 -0.06
CA PRO A 192 -11.92 4.34 0.77
C PRO A 192 -12.26 5.21 1.99
N LEU A 193 -11.52 6.29 2.24
CA LEU A 193 -11.55 6.98 3.52
C LEU A 193 -12.68 8.00 3.62
N ASP A 194 -12.78 8.88 2.63
CA ASP A 194 -13.89 9.83 2.50
C ASP A 194 -14.45 9.87 1.06
N ASN A 195 -15.59 10.52 0.88
CA ASN A 195 -16.19 10.76 -0.42
C ASN A 195 -16.52 12.24 -0.59
N PRO A 196 -15.79 12.97 -1.45
CA PRO A 196 -16.04 14.39 -1.71
C PRO A 196 -17.35 14.67 -2.46
N ALA A 197 -18.08 13.64 -2.87
CA ALA A 197 -19.40 13.78 -3.51
C ALA A 197 -20.58 13.52 -2.55
N THR A 198 -20.33 13.13 -1.30
CA THR A 198 -21.39 12.81 -0.34
C THR A 198 -21.52 13.89 0.72
N HIS A 199 -22.64 14.61 0.70
CA HIS A 199 -23.01 15.58 1.73
C HIS A 199 -23.90 14.96 2.82
N LEU A 200 -23.54 13.76 3.31
CA LEU A 200 -24.24 13.14 4.45
C LEU A 200 -23.56 13.55 5.75
N GLU A 201 -24.14 14.56 6.40
CA GLU A 201 -23.65 15.29 7.57
C GLU A 201 -22.93 14.44 8.62
N LEU A 202 -23.49 13.29 8.99
CA LEU A 202 -22.91 12.43 10.03
C LEU A 202 -21.66 11.66 9.61
N THR A 203 -21.38 11.51 8.32
CA THR A 203 -20.24 10.71 7.81
C THR A 203 -19.16 11.55 7.15
N MET A 204 -19.37 12.85 6.97
CA MET A 204 -18.39 13.76 6.38
C MET A 204 -17.19 13.93 7.30
N VAL A 205 -16.00 14.04 6.71
CA VAL A 205 -14.78 14.49 7.39
C VAL A 205 -14.34 15.81 6.78
N HIS A 206 -13.89 15.78 5.52
CA HIS A 206 -13.34 16.97 4.87
C HIS A 206 -14.42 18.01 4.58
N GLU A 207 -15.51 17.58 3.93
CA GLU A 207 -16.64 18.45 3.57
C GLU A 207 -17.27 19.11 4.80
N ALA A 208 -17.28 18.43 5.96
CA ALA A 208 -17.83 18.95 7.21
C ALA A 208 -17.09 20.20 7.72
N MET A 209 -15.78 20.29 7.49
CA MET A 209 -14.96 21.41 7.96
C MET A 209 -15.13 22.66 7.10
N ILE A 210 -15.59 22.52 5.85
CA ILE A 210 -15.74 23.63 4.90
C ILE A 210 -17.20 24.10 4.70
N LEU A 211 -18.18 23.48 5.38
CA LEU A 211 -19.62 23.75 5.18
C LEU A 211 -20.04 25.21 5.37
N GLU A 212 -19.38 25.92 6.28
CA GLU A 212 -19.73 27.29 6.65
C GLU A 212 -19.07 28.33 5.72
N TYR A 213 -18.18 27.89 4.83
CA TYR A 213 -17.52 28.76 3.87
C TYR A 213 -18.38 28.96 2.62
N SER A 214 -18.41 30.19 2.12
CA SER A 214 -19.19 30.57 0.94
C SER A 214 -18.39 31.49 0.01
N GLY A 215 -18.83 31.56 -1.26
CA GLY A 215 -18.25 32.44 -2.28
C GLY A 215 -16.73 32.22 -2.52
N PRO A 216 -15.94 33.30 -2.65
CA PRO A 216 -14.49 33.22 -2.84
C PRO A 216 -13.71 32.34 -1.85
N TYR A 217 -14.07 32.32 -0.56
CA TYR A 217 -13.35 31.49 0.42
C TYR A 217 -13.54 30.00 0.17
N LEU A 218 -14.76 29.58 -0.18
CA LEU A 218 -15.01 28.20 -0.59
C LEU A 218 -14.23 27.86 -1.87
N ALA A 219 -14.18 28.79 -2.84
CA ALA A 219 -13.40 28.60 -4.07
C ALA A 219 -11.91 28.36 -3.77
N MET A 220 -11.32 29.12 -2.85
CA MET A 220 -9.93 28.96 -2.45
C MET A 220 -9.66 27.60 -1.80
N LEU A 221 -10.54 27.15 -0.91
CA LEU A 221 -10.40 25.86 -0.20
C LEU A 221 -10.55 24.66 -1.16
N GLU A 222 -11.57 24.67 -2.02
CA GLU A 222 -11.74 23.61 -3.02
C GLU A 222 -10.60 23.61 -4.04
N TYR A 223 -10.11 24.79 -4.44
CA TYR A 223 -8.97 24.91 -5.34
C TYR A 223 -7.67 24.40 -4.70
N ALA A 224 -7.46 24.70 -3.42
CA ALA A 224 -6.34 24.15 -2.64
C ALA A 224 -6.38 22.60 -2.61
N SER A 225 -7.57 22.01 -2.39
CA SER A 225 -7.78 20.56 -2.45
C SER A 225 -7.48 19.98 -3.85
N ALA A 226 -7.88 20.69 -4.92
CA ALA A 226 -7.58 20.29 -6.30
C ALA A 226 -6.06 20.34 -6.60
N ILE A 227 -5.35 21.35 -6.09
CA ILE A 227 -3.89 21.45 -6.19
C ILE A 227 -3.24 20.29 -5.44
N LYS A 228 -3.61 20.05 -4.17
CA LYS A 228 -3.08 18.96 -3.36
C LYS A 228 -3.22 17.61 -4.07
N LEU A 229 -4.40 17.32 -4.64
CA LEU A 229 -4.63 16.08 -5.40
C LEU A 229 -3.68 15.94 -6.58
N THR A 230 -3.47 17.02 -7.32
CA THR A 230 -2.61 17.05 -8.52
C THR A 230 -1.14 16.88 -8.15
N VAL A 231 -0.70 17.53 -7.07
CA VAL A 231 0.64 17.40 -6.51
C VAL A 231 0.91 15.96 -6.11
N PHE A 232 0.03 15.31 -5.33
CA PHE A 232 0.21 13.91 -4.94
C PHE A 232 0.17 12.96 -6.16
N ALA A 233 -0.70 13.20 -7.13
CA ALA A 233 -0.77 12.40 -8.35
C ALA A 233 0.54 12.47 -9.16
N LEU A 234 1.09 13.67 -9.33
CA LEU A 234 2.38 13.87 -10.00
C LEU A 234 3.53 13.28 -9.19
N LEU A 235 3.55 13.48 -7.86
CA LEU A 235 4.60 12.97 -6.97
C LEU A 235 4.68 11.44 -7.01
N ILE A 236 3.57 10.73 -6.82
CA ILE A 236 3.52 9.26 -6.89
C ILE A 236 4.01 8.77 -8.26
N SER A 237 3.52 9.39 -9.33
CA SER A 237 3.91 9.02 -10.68
C SER A 237 5.39 9.30 -10.95
N SER A 238 5.95 10.36 -10.36
CA SER A 238 7.37 10.70 -10.45
C SER A 238 8.27 9.71 -9.71
N PHE A 239 7.83 9.16 -8.56
CA PHE A 239 8.55 8.06 -7.90
C PHE A 239 8.54 6.77 -8.70
N LEU A 240 7.42 6.43 -9.35
CA LEU A 240 7.33 5.24 -10.21
C LEU A 240 8.15 5.42 -11.49
N PHE A 241 8.07 6.58 -12.14
CA PHE A 241 8.69 6.81 -13.44
C PHE A 241 9.60 8.05 -13.44
N PRO A 242 10.73 8.06 -12.71
CA PRO A 242 11.57 9.25 -12.56
C PRO A 242 12.29 9.67 -13.85
N ASN A 243 12.42 8.79 -14.85
CA ASN A 243 13.02 9.12 -16.16
C ASN A 243 12.18 10.10 -16.98
N THR A 244 10.89 10.24 -16.64
CA THR A 244 9.97 11.17 -17.31
C THR A 244 10.12 12.61 -16.80
N LEU A 245 10.90 12.82 -15.74
CA LEU A 245 11.21 14.16 -15.24
C LEU A 245 12.39 14.74 -16.02
N VAL A 246 12.21 15.94 -16.54
CA VAL A 246 13.20 16.62 -17.36
C VAL A 246 14.14 17.44 -16.47
N MET A 247 15.45 17.42 -16.76
CA MET A 247 16.43 18.23 -16.02
C MET A 247 16.22 19.73 -16.26
N ALA A 248 16.10 20.50 -15.18
CA ALA A 248 15.88 21.95 -15.26
C ALA A 248 17.06 22.71 -15.89
N ALA A 249 18.27 22.16 -15.88
CA ALA A 249 19.46 22.81 -16.47
C ALA A 249 19.48 22.79 -18.02
N GLY A 250 18.77 21.84 -18.65
CA GLY A 250 18.74 21.67 -20.12
C GLY A 250 17.62 22.47 -20.78
N PHE A 251 17.69 23.80 -20.75
CA PHE A 251 16.65 24.72 -21.26
C PHE A 251 16.51 24.71 -22.80
N GLY A 252 16.12 23.58 -23.38
CA GLY A 252 15.64 23.48 -24.76
C GLY A 252 14.11 23.55 -24.80
N ILE A 253 13.56 24.26 -25.78
CA ILE A 253 12.09 24.32 -26.01
C ILE A 253 11.50 22.90 -26.13
N GLY A 254 12.23 21.97 -26.77
CA GLY A 254 11.83 20.56 -26.86
C GLY A 254 11.80 19.83 -25.51
N ALA A 255 12.75 20.09 -24.62
CA ALA A 255 12.79 19.48 -23.29
C ALA A 255 11.60 19.95 -22.43
N LEU A 256 11.23 21.22 -22.57
CA LEU A 256 10.06 21.80 -21.90
C LEU A 256 8.76 21.17 -22.42
N ALA A 257 8.58 21.08 -23.74
CA ALA A 257 7.42 20.45 -24.34
C ALA A 257 7.27 18.98 -23.89
N LEU A 258 8.37 18.22 -23.84
CA LEU A 258 8.38 16.85 -23.35
C LEU A 258 7.97 16.75 -21.88
N GLY A 259 8.50 17.63 -21.01
CA GLY A 259 8.12 17.67 -19.59
C GLY A 259 6.62 17.92 -19.38
N ILE A 260 6.04 18.82 -20.18
CA ILE A 260 4.59 19.08 -20.18
C ILE A 260 3.80 17.85 -20.61
N VAL A 261 4.18 17.25 -21.74
CA VAL A 261 3.50 16.07 -22.28
C VAL A 261 3.53 14.93 -21.27
N PHE A 262 4.69 14.65 -20.67
CA PHE A 262 4.78 13.61 -19.64
C PHE A 262 3.93 13.94 -18.41
N ALA A 263 3.95 15.18 -17.91
CA ALA A 263 3.13 15.56 -16.77
C ALA A 263 1.63 15.38 -17.04
N VAL A 264 1.15 15.77 -18.23
CA VAL A 264 -0.25 15.58 -18.64
C VAL A 264 -0.60 14.09 -18.71
N ILE A 265 0.26 13.28 -19.33
CA ILE A 265 0.06 11.82 -19.41
C ILE A 265 -0.02 11.21 -18.00
N LYS A 266 0.91 11.57 -17.10
CA LYS A 266 0.92 11.11 -15.71
C LYS A 266 -0.38 11.43 -14.99
N VAL A 267 -0.83 12.68 -15.08
CA VAL A 267 -2.07 13.16 -14.45
C VAL A 267 -3.28 12.41 -15.00
N VAL A 268 -3.38 12.22 -16.31
CA VAL A 268 -4.47 11.48 -16.94
C VAL A 268 -4.49 10.03 -16.45
N VAL A 269 -3.35 9.34 -16.46
CA VAL A 269 -3.25 7.94 -16.02
C VAL A 269 -3.64 7.81 -14.55
N VAL A 270 -3.09 8.65 -13.66
CA VAL A 270 -3.41 8.59 -12.23
C VAL A 270 -4.87 8.95 -11.96
N ALA A 271 -5.45 9.92 -12.67
CA ALA A 271 -6.86 10.27 -12.54
C ALA A 271 -7.78 9.12 -12.98
N LEU A 272 -7.45 8.42 -14.07
CA LEU A 272 -8.18 7.23 -14.52
C LEU A 272 -8.10 6.09 -13.49
N LEU A 273 -6.91 5.83 -12.96
CA LEU A 273 -6.70 4.82 -11.92
C LEU A 273 -7.44 5.17 -10.62
N LEU A 274 -7.40 6.43 -10.20
CA LEU A 274 -8.15 6.92 -9.04
C LEU A 274 -9.65 6.75 -9.25
N ALA A 275 -10.18 7.10 -10.42
CA ALA A 275 -11.59 6.90 -10.74
C ALA A 275 -12.00 5.42 -10.74
N LEU A 276 -11.12 4.52 -11.19
CA LEU A 276 -11.33 3.07 -11.11
C LEU A 276 -11.38 2.58 -9.65
N ILE A 277 -10.44 3.04 -8.81
CA ILE A 277 -10.41 2.73 -7.37
C ILE A 277 -11.69 3.24 -6.69
N GLU A 278 -12.08 4.50 -6.94
CA GLU A 278 -13.31 5.08 -6.38
C GLU A 278 -14.60 4.40 -6.86
N SER A 279 -14.56 3.71 -8.01
CA SER A 279 -15.72 3.01 -8.57
C SER A 279 -15.82 1.55 -8.11
N THR A 280 -14.71 0.97 -7.65
CA THR A 280 -14.63 -0.44 -7.23
C THR A 280 -14.67 -0.61 -5.72
N ILE A 281 -14.29 0.41 -4.95
CA ILE A 281 -14.21 0.37 -3.49
C ILE A 281 -15.35 1.16 -2.84
N VAL A 282 -15.81 0.66 -1.70
CA VAL A 282 -16.84 1.30 -0.86
C VAL A 282 -16.18 2.11 0.27
N LYS A 283 -16.81 3.23 0.64
CA LYS A 283 -16.39 4.04 1.79
C LYS A 283 -16.34 3.20 3.07
N MET A 284 -15.21 3.24 3.78
CA MET A 284 -15.02 2.55 5.04
C MET A 284 -15.68 3.33 6.18
N ARG A 285 -16.07 2.61 7.24
CA ARG A 285 -16.52 3.24 8.49
C ARG A 285 -15.32 3.85 9.22
N PHE A 286 -15.52 5.00 9.86
CA PHE A 286 -14.48 5.75 10.58
C PHE A 286 -13.64 4.87 11.53
N TYR A 287 -14.28 3.98 12.30
CA TYR A 287 -13.59 3.06 13.22
C TYR A 287 -12.61 2.08 12.56
N ARG A 288 -12.68 1.86 11.24
CA ARG A 288 -11.74 1.02 10.48
C ARG A 288 -10.62 1.84 9.82
N LEU A 289 -10.66 3.17 9.89
CA LEU A 289 -9.59 4.00 9.34
C LEU A 289 -8.29 3.81 10.11
N SER A 290 -8.37 3.57 11.42
CA SER A 290 -7.20 3.20 12.23
C SER A 290 -6.53 1.93 11.70
N GLU A 291 -7.29 0.89 11.36
CA GLU A 291 -6.76 -0.33 10.74
C GLU A 291 -6.07 -0.04 9.41
N TYR A 292 -6.66 0.81 8.56
CA TYR A 292 -6.10 1.19 7.27
C TYR A 292 -4.77 1.94 7.41
N PHE A 293 -4.70 2.95 8.28
CA PHE A 293 -3.48 3.72 8.48
C PHE A 293 -2.42 2.95 9.26
N SER A 294 -2.80 2.04 10.16
CA SER A 294 -1.85 1.09 10.74
C SER A 294 -1.21 0.22 9.65
N ILE A 295 -1.97 -0.27 8.66
CA ILE A 295 -1.41 -1.02 7.53
C ILE A 295 -0.42 -0.14 6.75
N ALA A 296 -0.80 1.09 6.41
CA ALA A 296 0.09 2.02 5.70
C ALA A 296 1.39 2.28 6.49
N PHE A 297 1.27 2.51 7.80
CA PHE A 297 2.39 2.71 8.71
C PHE A 297 3.32 1.50 8.75
N PHE A 298 2.79 0.28 8.93
CA PHE A 298 3.62 -0.92 8.96
C PHE A 298 4.30 -1.18 7.63
N VAL A 299 3.61 -0.99 6.50
CA VAL A 299 4.21 -1.13 5.16
C VAL A 299 5.35 -0.12 4.98
N ALA A 300 5.17 1.14 5.40
CA ALA A 300 6.22 2.15 5.39
C ALA A 300 7.38 1.80 6.32
N LEU A 301 7.10 1.36 7.55
CA LEU A 301 8.09 0.94 8.53
C LEU A 301 8.93 -0.24 8.03
N PHE A 302 8.31 -1.24 7.40
CA PHE A 302 9.03 -2.36 6.80
C PHE A 302 9.89 -1.92 5.62
N GLY A 303 9.35 -1.10 4.71
CA GLY A 303 10.11 -0.55 3.60
C GLY A 303 11.32 0.27 4.08
N MET A 304 11.13 1.08 5.12
CA MET A 304 12.19 1.91 5.71
C MET A 304 13.23 1.06 6.44
N ALA A 305 12.80 0.08 7.24
CA ALA A 305 13.72 -0.81 7.95
C ALA A 305 14.61 -1.61 6.97
N ILE A 306 14.02 -2.09 5.87
CA ILE A 306 14.78 -2.79 4.83
C ILE A 306 15.71 -1.82 4.09
N ALA A 307 15.28 -0.61 3.77
CA ALA A 307 16.13 0.42 3.17
C ALA A 307 17.33 0.77 4.08
N LEU A 308 17.07 0.92 5.38
CA LEU A 308 18.08 1.17 6.40
C LEU A 308 19.10 0.03 6.46
N ILE A 309 18.65 -1.22 6.58
CA ILE A 309 19.52 -2.40 6.60
C ILE A 309 20.31 -2.52 5.29
N SER A 310 19.66 -2.27 4.15
CA SER A 310 20.31 -2.27 2.83
C SER A 310 21.35 -1.17 2.68
N SER A 311 21.20 -0.04 3.38
CA SER A 311 22.18 1.06 3.36
C SER A 311 23.42 0.74 4.20
N PHE A 312 23.27 -0.03 5.28
CA PHE A 312 24.38 -0.44 6.14
C PHE A 312 25.08 -1.73 5.69
N SER A 313 24.36 -2.61 4.97
CA SER A 313 24.89 -3.88 4.49
C SER A 313 25.36 -3.73 3.05
N ILE A 314 26.54 -4.23 2.70
CA ILE A 314 27.04 -4.28 1.31
C ILE A 314 26.19 -5.22 0.41
N ILE A 315 25.20 -5.91 0.99
CA ILE A 315 24.35 -6.89 0.33
C ILE A 315 23.20 -6.15 -0.37
N ALA A 316 23.21 -6.13 -1.70
CA ALA A 316 22.07 -5.70 -2.49
C ALA A 316 20.86 -6.61 -2.20
N LEU A 317 19.79 -6.04 -1.64
CA LEU A 317 18.55 -6.76 -1.38
C LEU A 317 17.77 -6.96 -2.68
N GLU A 318 18.01 -8.10 -3.31
CA GLU A 318 17.34 -8.51 -4.53
C GLU A 318 15.85 -8.87 -4.33
N TYR A 319 15.12 -8.94 -5.46
CA TYR A 319 13.68 -9.25 -5.49
C TYR A 319 13.34 -10.56 -4.77
N HIS A 320 14.11 -11.61 -5.02
CA HIS A 320 13.87 -12.93 -4.45
C HIS A 320 14.00 -12.90 -2.90
N ASN A 321 14.92 -12.10 -2.35
CA ASN A 321 15.11 -11.92 -0.90
C ASN A 321 13.94 -11.19 -0.24
N LEU A 322 13.43 -10.12 -0.87
CA LEU A 322 12.26 -9.41 -0.36
C LEU A 322 11.06 -10.35 -0.27
N PHE A 323 10.78 -11.07 -1.35
CA PHE A 323 9.63 -11.96 -1.42
C PHE A 323 9.76 -13.17 -0.47
N ALA A 324 10.96 -13.71 -0.28
CA ALA A 324 11.23 -14.72 0.73
C ALA A 324 10.95 -14.21 2.15
N THR A 325 11.39 -13.00 2.47
CA THR A 325 11.12 -12.35 3.76
C THR A 325 9.61 -12.13 3.97
N LEU A 326 8.90 -11.65 2.94
CA LEU A 326 7.43 -11.49 2.98
C LEU A 326 6.72 -12.84 3.17
N ALA A 327 7.17 -13.90 2.50
CA ALA A 327 6.59 -15.23 2.64
C ALA A 327 6.66 -15.73 4.09
N VAL A 328 7.82 -15.56 4.74
CA VAL A 328 8.04 -15.91 6.15
C VAL A 328 7.18 -15.03 7.07
N ILE A 329 7.16 -13.71 6.87
CA ILE A 329 6.34 -12.78 7.68
C ILE A 329 4.86 -13.16 7.62
N PHE A 330 4.32 -13.45 6.43
CA PHE A 330 2.91 -13.85 6.31
C PHE A 330 2.62 -15.17 7.02
N VAL A 331 3.58 -16.09 7.07
CA VAL A 331 3.44 -17.34 7.84
C VAL A 331 3.51 -17.11 9.35
N VAL A 332 4.40 -16.23 9.83
CA VAL A 332 4.42 -15.83 11.24
C VAL A 332 3.08 -15.19 11.63
N LEU A 333 2.55 -14.28 10.80
CA LEU A 333 1.26 -13.64 11.02
C LEU A 333 0.10 -14.65 10.99
N LEU A 334 0.18 -15.66 10.12
CA LEU A 334 -0.77 -16.76 10.03
C LEU A 334 -0.80 -17.60 11.31
N PHE A 335 0.36 -17.87 11.90
CA PHE A 335 0.50 -18.73 13.09
C PHE A 335 -0.23 -18.21 14.34
N GLY A 336 -0.41 -16.89 14.47
CA GLY A 336 -1.20 -16.31 15.57
C GLY A 336 -2.69 -16.12 15.27
N ARG A 337 -3.19 -16.49 14.08
CA ARG A 337 -4.62 -16.34 13.76
C ARG A 337 -5.41 -17.54 14.22
N VAL A 338 -6.64 -17.27 14.66
CA VAL A 338 -7.58 -18.26 15.21
C VAL A 338 -8.82 -18.42 14.31
N ARG A 339 -8.95 -17.60 13.26
CA ARG A 339 -10.08 -17.64 12.33
C ARG A 339 -9.65 -18.22 10.99
N LEU A 340 -10.37 -19.23 10.50
CA LEU A 340 -10.12 -19.87 9.20
C LEU A 340 -10.03 -18.85 8.05
N LYS A 341 -10.97 -17.90 7.99
CA LYS A 341 -10.97 -16.84 6.97
C LYS A 341 -9.71 -15.96 7.01
N ALA A 342 -9.08 -15.81 8.17
CA ALA A 342 -7.83 -15.07 8.31
C ALA A 342 -6.64 -15.95 7.93
N MET A 343 -6.57 -17.18 8.44
CA MET A 343 -5.51 -18.16 8.10
C MET A 343 -5.39 -18.35 6.59
N VAL A 344 -6.50 -18.61 5.91
CA VAL A 344 -6.55 -18.80 4.45
C VAL A 344 -6.07 -17.55 3.69
N ARG A 345 -6.36 -16.35 4.19
CA ARG A 345 -5.90 -15.09 3.57
C ARG A 345 -4.39 -14.92 3.71
N TYR A 346 -3.83 -15.15 4.91
CA TYR A 346 -2.38 -15.06 5.11
C TYR A 346 -1.62 -16.15 4.35
N TYR A 347 -2.19 -17.35 4.21
CA TYR A 347 -1.63 -18.42 3.37
C TYR A 347 -1.58 -18.01 1.90
N ALA A 348 -2.66 -17.38 1.40
CA ALA A 348 -2.71 -16.86 0.03
C ALA A 348 -1.65 -15.78 -0.21
N PHE A 349 -1.44 -14.88 0.75
CA PHE A 349 -0.40 -13.85 0.68
C PHE A 349 1.01 -14.43 0.76
N SER A 350 1.25 -15.42 1.61
CA SER A 350 2.53 -16.14 1.64
C SER A 350 2.80 -16.86 0.30
N SER A 351 1.80 -17.53 -0.26
CA SER A 351 1.92 -18.20 -1.57
C SER A 351 2.14 -17.22 -2.72
N LEU A 352 1.53 -16.02 -2.65
CA LEU A 352 1.76 -14.95 -3.61
C LEU A 352 3.19 -14.43 -3.53
N ALA A 353 3.75 -14.34 -2.31
CA ALA A 353 5.15 -13.99 -2.12
C ALA A 353 6.07 -15.06 -2.73
N ILE A 354 5.76 -16.34 -2.63
CA ILE A 354 6.54 -17.42 -3.30
C ILE A 354 6.52 -17.27 -4.83
N ALA A 355 5.39 -16.92 -5.42
CA ALA A 355 5.34 -16.58 -6.85
C ALA A 355 6.25 -15.38 -7.17
N GLY A 356 6.29 -14.39 -6.27
CA GLY A 356 7.23 -13.27 -6.34
C GLY A 356 8.70 -13.68 -6.28
N ILE A 357 9.06 -14.72 -5.50
CA ILE A 357 10.43 -15.28 -5.46
C ILE A 357 10.81 -15.76 -6.87
N ALA A 358 9.97 -16.58 -7.50
CA ALA A 358 10.21 -17.09 -8.86
C ALA A 358 10.33 -15.96 -9.89
N MET A 359 9.45 -14.94 -9.82
CA MET A 359 9.57 -13.75 -10.66
C MET A 359 10.86 -12.97 -10.41
N GLY A 360 11.30 -12.88 -9.15
CA GLY A 360 12.56 -12.25 -8.76
C GLY A 360 13.78 -12.99 -9.33
N MET A 361 13.76 -14.32 -9.26
CA MET A 361 14.82 -15.19 -9.81
C MET A 361 14.88 -15.14 -11.33
N SER A 362 13.76 -14.94 -12.03
CA SER A 362 13.73 -14.86 -13.50
C SER A 362 14.62 -13.76 -14.09
N ARG A 363 15.03 -12.77 -13.29
CA ARG A 363 15.94 -11.70 -13.72
C ARG A 363 17.42 -12.09 -13.67
N LEU A 364 17.75 -13.13 -12.91
CA LEU A 364 19.13 -13.62 -12.72
C LEU A 364 19.50 -14.68 -13.76
N LEU A 365 18.53 -15.50 -14.20
CA LEU A 365 18.77 -16.64 -15.09
C LEU A 365 18.76 -16.26 -16.59
N PRO A 366 19.48 -17.02 -17.45
CA PRO A 366 19.51 -16.87 -18.91
C PRO A 366 18.11 -16.96 -19.56
N GLU A 367 17.94 -16.37 -20.75
CA GLU A 367 16.65 -16.26 -21.48
C GLU A 367 15.87 -17.59 -21.58
N ASP A 368 16.57 -18.71 -21.79
CA ASP A 368 15.96 -20.03 -21.99
C ASP A 368 15.24 -20.57 -20.73
N GLU A 369 15.66 -20.15 -19.54
CA GLU A 369 15.10 -20.63 -18.25
C GLU A 369 14.04 -19.66 -17.68
N ARG A 370 13.94 -18.44 -18.22
CA ARG A 370 12.98 -17.41 -17.74
C ARG A 370 11.53 -17.85 -17.90
N MET A 371 11.21 -18.50 -19.02
CA MET A 371 9.84 -18.88 -19.34
C MET A 371 9.27 -19.86 -18.31
N HIS A 372 10.08 -20.81 -17.84
CA HIS A 372 9.67 -21.78 -16.82
C HIS A 372 9.34 -21.11 -15.48
N LEU A 373 10.17 -20.17 -15.01
CA LEU A 373 9.90 -19.42 -13.77
C LEU A 373 8.64 -18.53 -13.85
N TRP A 374 8.35 -17.94 -15.01
CA TRP A 374 7.11 -17.19 -15.22
C TRP A 374 5.89 -18.10 -15.20
N ILE A 375 5.96 -19.27 -15.85
CA ILE A 375 4.89 -20.28 -15.81
C ILE A 375 4.68 -20.74 -14.37
N PHE A 376 5.74 -21.06 -13.65
CA PHE A 376 5.70 -21.44 -12.24
C PHE A 376 5.02 -20.37 -11.38
N ALA A 377 5.36 -19.10 -11.57
CA ALA A 377 4.76 -18.01 -10.82
C ALA A 377 3.26 -17.88 -11.11
N ILE A 378 2.86 -17.96 -12.38
CA ILE A 378 1.44 -17.92 -12.79
C ILE A 378 0.68 -19.11 -12.20
N VAL A 379 1.23 -20.31 -12.30
CA VAL A 379 0.64 -21.54 -11.75
C VAL A 379 0.53 -21.44 -10.22
N THR A 380 1.53 -20.92 -9.53
CA THR A 380 1.50 -20.68 -8.08
C THR A 380 0.38 -19.72 -7.70
N ILE A 381 0.21 -18.61 -8.44
CA ILE A 381 -0.86 -17.64 -8.19
C ILE A 381 -2.23 -18.30 -8.40
N ALA A 382 -2.42 -18.97 -9.54
CA ALA A 382 -3.69 -19.60 -9.91
C ALA A 382 -4.07 -20.71 -8.91
N ILE A 383 -3.13 -21.58 -8.57
CA ILE A 383 -3.37 -22.75 -7.74
C ILE A 383 -3.31 -22.40 -6.25
N LYS A 384 -2.19 -21.88 -5.75
CA LYS A 384 -1.95 -21.72 -4.31
C LYS A 384 -2.55 -20.43 -3.75
N SER A 385 -2.50 -19.32 -4.49
CA SER A 385 -3.05 -18.04 -4.01
C SER A 385 -4.54 -17.87 -4.25
N ILE A 386 -5.13 -18.56 -5.23
CA ILE A 386 -6.56 -18.47 -5.58
C ILE A 386 -7.27 -19.81 -5.36
N GLY A 387 -6.82 -20.88 -6.02
CA GLY A 387 -7.48 -22.20 -6.01
C GLY A 387 -7.61 -22.84 -4.63
N VAL A 388 -6.51 -22.99 -3.90
CA VAL A 388 -6.50 -23.59 -2.54
C VAL A 388 -7.38 -22.79 -1.57
N PRO A 389 -7.27 -21.44 -1.48
CA PRO A 389 -8.21 -20.62 -0.72
C PRO A 389 -9.67 -20.77 -1.10
N PHE A 390 -9.96 -20.98 -2.39
CA PHE A 390 -11.32 -21.21 -2.89
C PHE A 390 -11.87 -22.56 -2.43
N VAL A 391 -11.10 -23.65 -2.57
CA VAL A 391 -11.47 -25.00 -2.11
C VAL A 391 -11.74 -25.02 -0.61
N ILE A 392 -10.81 -24.50 0.20
CA ILE A 392 -10.96 -24.46 1.67
C ILE A 392 -12.19 -23.65 2.08
N ARG A 393 -12.49 -22.55 1.38
CA ARG A 393 -13.64 -21.69 1.69
C ARG A 393 -14.97 -22.31 1.28
N MET A 394 -15.02 -22.98 0.12
CA MET A 394 -16.21 -23.67 -0.37
C MET A 394 -16.64 -24.76 0.62
N MET A 395 -15.68 -25.53 1.11
CA MET A 395 -15.93 -26.68 1.97
C MET A 395 -16.11 -26.28 3.45
N GLY A 396 -15.56 -25.14 3.86
CA GLY A 396 -15.78 -24.54 5.18
C GLY A 396 -17.12 -23.83 5.36
N GLY A 397 -18.04 -23.88 4.37
CA GLY A 397 -19.29 -23.13 4.38
C GLY A 397 -20.53 -23.97 4.72
N ALA A 398 -21.01 -23.88 5.98
CA ALA A 398 -22.46 -23.93 6.33
C ALA A 398 -22.80 -23.68 7.82
N LYS A 399 -21.86 -23.71 8.79
CA LYS A 399 -22.23 -23.55 10.22
C LYS A 399 -21.49 -22.44 10.96
N LYS A 400 -22.29 -21.63 11.66
CA LYS A 400 -21.95 -20.48 12.53
C LYS A 400 -21.14 -20.85 13.79
N SER A 401 -20.79 -22.13 14.00
CA SER A 401 -20.20 -22.64 15.25
C SER A 401 -18.67 -22.72 15.27
N LEU A 402 -17.97 -22.43 14.17
CA LEU A 402 -16.50 -22.53 14.05
C LEU A 402 -15.77 -21.20 14.37
N THR A 403 -16.31 -20.41 15.29
CA THR A 403 -15.95 -18.99 15.43
C THR A 403 -14.68 -18.75 16.24
N ASN A 404 -14.25 -19.72 17.05
CA ASN A 404 -12.95 -19.74 17.74
C ASN A 404 -12.40 -21.17 17.69
N LEU A 405 -11.35 -21.37 16.90
CA LEU A 405 -10.63 -22.64 16.87
C LEU A 405 -9.77 -22.72 18.15
N PRO A 406 -9.78 -23.83 18.91
CA PRO A 406 -8.93 -23.95 20.09
C PRO A 406 -7.46 -23.84 19.67
N SER A 407 -6.72 -22.92 20.30
CA SER A 407 -5.27 -22.77 20.17
C SER A 407 -4.67 -22.90 21.56
N PHE A 408 -3.58 -23.68 21.67
CA PHE A 408 -2.87 -23.85 22.94
C PHE A 408 -2.25 -22.52 23.42
N LEU A 409 -1.87 -21.64 22.49
CA LEU A 409 -1.23 -20.36 22.75
C LEU A 409 -2.13 -19.19 22.37
N ARG A 410 -2.01 -18.09 23.12
CA ARG A 410 -2.57 -16.78 22.74
C ARG A 410 -1.84 -16.28 21.49
N PRO A 411 -2.50 -15.50 20.61
CA PRO A 411 -1.87 -14.97 19.39
C PRO A 411 -0.50 -14.32 19.60
N GLY A 412 -0.34 -13.54 20.68
CA GLY A 412 0.93 -12.88 21.00
C GLY A 412 2.08 -13.85 21.30
N SER A 413 1.83 -14.92 22.07
CA SER A 413 2.86 -15.91 22.38
C SER A 413 3.19 -16.80 21.18
N SER A 414 2.22 -17.06 20.30
CA SER A 414 2.47 -17.73 19.01
C SER A 414 3.47 -16.94 18.15
N TYR A 415 3.32 -15.62 18.03
CA TYR A 415 4.27 -14.80 17.25
C TYR A 415 5.68 -14.85 17.84
N ILE A 416 5.82 -14.71 19.16
CA ILE A 416 7.12 -14.77 19.84
C ILE A 416 7.79 -16.13 19.61
N LEU A 417 7.04 -17.23 19.78
CA LEU A 417 7.57 -18.57 19.56
C LEU A 417 8.04 -18.76 18.12
N ALA A 418 7.27 -18.32 17.12
CA ALA A 418 7.68 -18.39 15.72
C ALA A 418 8.96 -17.60 15.46
N VAL A 419 9.10 -16.38 16.02
CA VAL A 419 10.31 -15.58 15.87
C VAL A 419 11.53 -16.25 16.51
N ILE A 420 11.39 -16.81 17.73
CA ILE A 420 12.47 -17.54 18.40
C ILE A 420 12.91 -18.74 17.58
N VAL A 421 11.95 -19.54 17.10
CA VAL A 421 12.24 -20.73 16.30
C VAL A 421 12.90 -20.37 14.96
N LEU A 422 12.43 -19.31 14.29
CA LEU A 422 13.07 -18.79 13.08
C LEU A 422 14.49 -18.28 13.34
N ALA A 423 14.73 -17.60 14.47
CA ALA A 423 16.06 -17.15 14.85
C ALA A 423 17.01 -18.33 15.11
N ILE A 424 16.57 -19.34 15.86
CA ILE A 424 17.33 -20.58 16.09
C ILE A 424 17.64 -21.28 14.75
N THR A 425 16.64 -21.38 13.87
CA THR A 425 16.79 -21.95 12.52
C THR A 425 17.85 -21.20 11.72
N PHE A 426 17.79 -19.87 11.69
CA PHE A 426 18.76 -19.02 11.01
C PHE A 426 20.19 -19.19 11.56
N PHE A 427 20.39 -19.12 12.88
CA PHE A 427 21.72 -19.27 13.48
C PHE A 427 22.30 -20.67 13.27
N THR A 428 21.45 -21.70 13.29
CA THR A 428 21.88 -23.09 13.05
C THR A 428 22.32 -23.25 11.60
N LEU A 429 21.50 -22.80 10.63
CA LEU A 429 21.81 -22.90 9.20
C LEU A 429 22.98 -22.02 8.78
N LYS A 430 23.18 -20.86 9.40
CA LYS A 430 24.34 -19.99 9.13
C LYS A 430 25.66 -20.70 9.45
N ASN A 431 25.65 -21.60 10.43
CA ASN A 431 26.85 -22.31 10.88
C ASN A 431 27.03 -23.69 10.22
N THR A 432 26.17 -24.08 9.26
CA THR A 432 26.30 -25.35 8.54
C THR A 432 26.97 -25.16 7.17
N PRO A 433 27.97 -26.00 6.82
CA PRO A 433 28.74 -25.85 5.58
C PRO A 433 27.93 -26.14 4.29
N ILE A 434 26.75 -26.76 4.43
CA ILE A 434 25.86 -27.08 3.29
C ILE A 434 25.30 -25.80 2.64
N VAL A 435 25.18 -24.71 3.40
CA VAL A 435 24.59 -23.46 2.91
C VAL A 435 25.56 -22.66 2.03
N GLU A 436 26.88 -22.89 2.16
CA GLU A 436 27.89 -22.25 1.29
C GLU A 436 27.91 -22.82 -0.13
N LEU A 437 27.35 -24.03 -0.35
CA LEU A 437 27.25 -24.64 -1.68
C LEU A 437 26.04 -24.12 -2.49
N ALA A 438 25.09 -23.43 -1.86
CA ALA A 438 23.92 -22.90 -2.54
C ALA A 438 24.15 -21.42 -2.88
N GLU A 439 24.04 -21.07 -4.17
CA GLU A 439 24.21 -19.70 -4.65
C GLU A 439 23.23 -18.71 -3.99
N LEU A 440 22.06 -19.19 -3.55
CA LEU A 440 20.98 -18.39 -2.95
C LEU A 440 20.69 -18.78 -1.49
N SER A 441 21.70 -18.63 -0.62
CA SER A 441 21.65 -18.97 0.82
C SER A 441 20.43 -18.42 1.59
N SER A 442 19.92 -17.25 1.22
CA SER A 442 18.73 -16.60 1.80
C SER A 442 17.43 -17.38 1.57
N LEU A 443 17.25 -17.97 0.39
CA LEU A 443 16.05 -18.75 0.05
C LEU A 443 16.01 -20.06 0.82
N LEU A 444 17.18 -20.67 1.08
CA LEU A 444 17.29 -21.84 1.94
C LEU A 444 16.86 -21.53 3.39
N TYR A 445 17.29 -20.39 3.95
CA TYR A 445 16.83 -19.98 5.29
C TYR A 445 15.31 -19.81 5.35
N ALA A 446 14.72 -19.17 4.32
CA ALA A 446 13.28 -18.98 4.24
C ALA A 446 12.53 -20.31 4.08
N SER A 447 13.03 -21.20 3.23
CA SER A 447 12.49 -22.54 2.99
C SER A 447 12.42 -23.36 4.28
N VAL A 448 13.55 -23.53 4.97
CA VAL A 448 13.61 -24.30 6.21
C VAL A 448 12.76 -23.63 7.29
N GLY A 449 12.79 -22.29 7.38
CA GLY A 449 11.94 -21.53 8.29
C GLY A 449 10.44 -21.78 8.08
N LEU A 450 9.99 -21.79 6.82
CA LEU A 450 8.60 -22.10 6.46
C LEU A 450 8.22 -23.54 6.87
N VAL A 451 9.08 -24.52 6.60
CA VAL A 451 8.86 -25.92 7.00
C VAL A 451 8.75 -26.05 8.51
N VAL A 452 9.69 -25.48 9.26
CA VAL A 452 9.72 -25.58 10.74
C VAL A 452 8.52 -24.87 11.36
N VAL A 453 8.15 -23.67 10.89
CA VAL A 453 6.95 -22.97 11.40
C VAL A 453 5.67 -23.72 11.01
N GLY A 454 5.60 -24.31 9.82
CA GLY A 454 4.49 -25.16 9.39
C GLY A 454 4.30 -26.38 10.30
N LEU A 455 5.38 -27.09 10.62
CA LEU A 455 5.37 -28.21 11.59
C LEU A 455 4.92 -27.74 12.97
N LEU A 456 5.48 -26.63 13.46
CA LEU A 456 5.11 -26.04 14.75
C LEU A 456 3.62 -25.68 14.79
N MET A 457 3.06 -25.17 13.68
CA MET A 457 1.64 -24.86 13.58
C MET A 457 0.77 -26.10 13.73
N MET A 458 1.15 -27.23 13.12
CA MET A 458 0.43 -28.50 13.25
C MET A 458 0.44 -29.03 14.69
N VAL A 459 1.52 -28.79 15.44
CA VAL A 459 1.67 -29.23 16.84
C VAL A 459 0.93 -28.32 17.81
N VAL A 460 1.04 -27.00 17.66
CA VAL A 460 0.51 -26.01 18.62
C VAL A 460 -0.99 -25.77 18.43
N GLN A 461 -1.49 -25.82 17.20
CA GLN A 461 -2.89 -25.57 16.90
C GLN A 461 -3.65 -26.90 16.75
N ARG A 462 -4.48 -27.23 17.76
CA ARG A 462 -5.22 -28.51 17.89
C ARG A 462 -6.53 -28.53 17.11
N ASN A 463 -6.47 -28.07 15.87
CA ASN A 463 -7.63 -28.01 15.01
C ASN A 463 -7.27 -28.51 13.63
N ILE A 464 -8.14 -29.35 13.07
CA ILE A 464 -7.95 -29.97 11.76
C ILE A 464 -7.65 -28.89 10.71
N TYR A 465 -8.38 -27.76 10.68
CA TYR A 465 -8.10 -26.72 9.68
C TYR A 465 -6.72 -26.07 9.84
N SER A 466 -6.25 -25.91 11.06
CA SER A 466 -4.92 -25.38 11.34
C SER A 466 -3.82 -26.34 10.92
N GLN A 467 -4.05 -27.65 11.11
CA GLN A 467 -3.13 -28.69 10.64
C GLN A 467 -3.07 -28.74 9.12
N ILE A 468 -4.22 -28.59 8.44
CA ILE A 468 -4.27 -28.49 6.97
C ILE A 468 -3.47 -27.29 6.48
N VAL A 469 -3.69 -26.12 7.07
CA VAL A 469 -2.96 -24.91 6.70
C VAL A 469 -1.47 -25.06 7.02
N GLY A 470 -1.11 -25.70 8.14
CA GLY A 470 0.28 -26.02 8.50
C GLY A 470 0.97 -26.92 7.47
N LEU A 471 0.29 -27.96 6.98
CA LEU A 471 0.80 -28.81 5.90
C LEU A 471 1.03 -28.02 4.61
N LEU A 472 0.08 -27.17 4.23
CA LEU A 472 0.20 -26.32 3.04
C LEU A 472 1.36 -25.32 3.17
N VAL A 473 1.66 -24.85 4.39
CA VAL A 473 2.84 -24.02 4.68
C VAL A 473 4.14 -24.82 4.54
N ILE A 474 4.16 -26.08 4.97
CA ILE A 474 5.32 -26.98 4.77
C ILE A 474 5.56 -27.18 3.27
N GLU A 475 4.53 -27.46 2.48
CA GLU A 475 4.64 -27.61 1.03
C GLU A 475 5.17 -26.32 0.37
N ASN A 476 4.78 -25.15 0.89
CA ASN A 476 5.34 -23.87 0.47
C ASN A 476 6.83 -23.74 0.80
N GLY A 477 7.28 -24.21 1.96
CA GLY A 477 8.72 -24.28 2.30
C GLY A 477 9.49 -25.22 1.37
N VAL A 478 8.94 -26.39 1.05
CA VAL A 478 9.51 -27.31 0.04
C VAL A 478 9.55 -26.67 -1.33
N THR A 479 8.51 -25.94 -1.72
CA THR A 479 8.45 -25.21 -2.98
C THR A 479 9.60 -24.18 -3.09
N VAL A 480 9.88 -23.45 -2.01
CA VAL A 480 11.03 -22.51 -1.96
C VAL A 480 12.36 -23.25 -1.95
N PHE A 481 12.46 -24.42 -1.30
CA PHE A 481 13.67 -25.25 -1.31
C PHE A 481 14.06 -25.65 -2.74
N VAL A 482 13.05 -26.11 -3.48
CA VAL A 482 13.14 -26.55 -4.87
C VAL A 482 13.62 -25.41 -5.77
N LEU A 483 13.05 -24.20 -5.60
CA LEU A 483 13.52 -23.00 -6.30
C LEU A 483 14.97 -22.60 -5.93
N ALA A 484 15.39 -22.84 -4.68
CA ALA A 484 16.70 -22.42 -4.18
C ALA A 484 17.86 -23.36 -4.53
N THR A 485 17.57 -24.63 -4.86
CA THR A 485 18.59 -25.69 -4.98
C THR A 485 18.76 -26.23 -6.38
N VAL A 486 17.77 -26.08 -7.26
CA VAL A 486 17.82 -26.73 -8.57
C VAL A 486 17.62 -25.70 -9.66
N GLU A 487 18.72 -25.36 -10.33
CA GLU A 487 18.78 -24.35 -11.40
C GLU A 487 17.94 -24.71 -12.64
N SER A 488 17.63 -25.99 -12.85
CA SER A 488 16.91 -26.47 -14.04
C SER A 488 16.02 -27.67 -13.76
N LEU A 489 14.96 -27.48 -12.97
CA LEU A 489 13.96 -28.54 -12.82
C LEU A 489 13.15 -28.71 -14.10
N PRO A 490 12.95 -29.96 -14.55
CA PRO A 490 11.91 -30.26 -15.52
C PRO A 490 10.57 -29.76 -14.97
N LEU A 491 9.82 -29.04 -15.80
CA LEU A 491 8.48 -28.53 -15.49
C LEU A 491 7.53 -29.62 -14.92
N ALA A 492 7.81 -30.89 -15.22
CA ALA A 492 7.13 -32.04 -14.63
C ALA A 492 7.26 -32.15 -13.10
N ILE A 493 8.44 -31.85 -12.52
CA ILE A 493 8.66 -31.92 -11.07
C ILE A 493 7.91 -30.77 -10.38
N GLU A 494 7.95 -29.57 -10.95
CA GLU A 494 7.19 -28.41 -10.45
C GLU A 494 5.69 -28.69 -10.45
N LEU A 495 5.15 -29.19 -11.58
CA LEU A 495 3.75 -29.59 -11.69
C LEU A 495 3.38 -30.71 -10.69
N GLY A 496 4.30 -31.64 -10.44
CA GLY A 496 4.14 -32.68 -9.42
C GLY A 496 3.94 -32.09 -8.01
N VAL A 497 4.74 -31.10 -7.62
CA VAL A 497 4.60 -30.40 -6.33
C VAL A 497 3.26 -29.67 -6.24
N PHE A 498 2.83 -28.98 -7.32
CA PHE A 498 1.52 -28.32 -7.33
C PHE A 498 0.35 -29.31 -7.26
N PHE A 499 0.48 -30.45 -7.95
CA PHE A 499 -0.54 -31.51 -7.96
C PHE A 499 -0.74 -32.11 -6.56
N VAL A 500 0.36 -32.39 -5.86
CA VAL A 500 0.33 -32.83 -4.46
C VAL A 500 -0.38 -31.78 -3.60
N THR A 501 -0.06 -30.49 -3.74
CA THR A 501 -0.73 -29.43 -2.96
C THR A 501 -2.25 -29.38 -3.17
N VAL A 502 -2.71 -29.48 -4.43
CA VAL A 502 -4.15 -29.45 -4.74
C VAL A 502 -4.85 -30.67 -4.18
N ILE A 503 -4.27 -31.86 -4.37
CA ILE A 503 -4.84 -33.11 -3.85
C ILE A 503 -4.88 -33.10 -2.33
N SER A 504 -3.79 -32.74 -1.67
CA SER A 504 -3.70 -32.61 -0.21
C SER A 504 -4.79 -31.66 0.29
N ALA A 505 -4.90 -30.46 -0.29
CA ALA A 505 -5.92 -29.48 0.09
C ALA A 505 -7.35 -30.02 -0.10
N PHE A 506 -7.62 -30.68 -1.22
CA PHE A 506 -8.93 -31.22 -1.56
C PHE A 506 -9.33 -32.39 -0.64
N ILE A 507 -8.47 -33.39 -0.51
CA ILE A 507 -8.71 -34.58 0.33
C ILE A 507 -8.87 -34.14 1.78
N LEU A 508 -7.97 -33.31 2.31
CA LEU A 508 -8.03 -32.89 3.69
C LEU A 508 -9.25 -32.01 3.98
N SER A 509 -9.62 -31.14 3.06
CA SER A 509 -10.83 -30.34 3.21
C SER A 509 -12.10 -31.20 3.15
N MET A 510 -12.11 -32.25 2.33
CA MET A 510 -13.19 -33.26 2.28
C MET A 510 -13.29 -34.06 3.58
N LEU A 511 -12.17 -34.56 4.07
CA LEU A 511 -12.11 -35.30 5.33
C LEU A 511 -12.52 -34.42 6.49
N SER A 512 -12.03 -33.18 6.56
CA SER A 512 -12.41 -32.22 7.61
C SER A 512 -13.91 -31.90 7.59
N ALA A 513 -14.49 -31.67 6.40
CA ALA A 513 -15.93 -31.46 6.26
C ALA A 513 -16.75 -32.70 6.64
N ARG A 514 -16.24 -33.91 6.36
CA ARG A 514 -16.88 -35.17 6.74
C ARG A 514 -16.80 -35.40 8.26
N ILE A 515 -15.62 -35.26 8.86
CA ILE A 515 -15.41 -35.36 10.32
C ILE A 515 -16.31 -34.37 11.06
N GLY A 516 -16.36 -33.11 10.62
CA GLY A 516 -17.23 -32.11 11.23
C GLY A 516 -18.74 -32.43 11.10
N LYS A 517 -19.15 -33.15 10.05
CA LYS A 517 -20.54 -33.63 9.90
C LYS A 517 -20.86 -34.80 10.83
N PHE A 518 -19.92 -35.72 11.04
CA PHE A 518 -20.13 -36.93 11.84
C PHE A 518 -19.95 -36.69 13.35
N HIS A 519 -18.94 -35.93 13.76
CA HIS A 519 -18.58 -35.76 15.17
C HIS A 519 -18.95 -34.39 15.76
N GLY A 520 -19.42 -33.43 14.94
CA GLY A 520 -19.87 -32.12 15.42
C GLY A 520 -18.77 -31.17 15.92
N SER A 521 -17.53 -31.66 16.05
CA SER A 521 -16.36 -30.92 16.51
C SER A 521 -15.20 -31.01 15.52
N ALA A 522 -14.38 -29.96 15.50
CA ALA A 522 -13.14 -29.89 14.72
C ALA A 522 -11.88 -29.99 15.63
N ASP A 523 -12.08 -30.23 16.92
CA ASP A 523 -11.00 -30.42 17.89
C ASP A 523 -10.43 -31.84 17.80
N THR A 524 -9.12 -31.92 17.58
CA THR A 524 -8.42 -33.20 17.47
C THR A 524 -8.31 -33.96 18.79
N ASP A 525 -8.40 -33.28 19.94
CA ASP A 525 -8.37 -33.96 21.25
C ASP A 525 -9.69 -34.68 21.57
N GLU A 526 -10.82 -34.15 21.11
CA GLU A 526 -12.11 -34.84 21.25
C GLU A 526 -12.15 -36.11 20.40
N LEU A 527 -11.54 -36.09 19.21
CA LEU A 527 -11.38 -37.28 18.38
C LEU A 527 -10.49 -38.34 19.06
N ARG A 528 -9.48 -37.91 19.83
CA ARG A 528 -8.60 -38.82 20.58
C ARG A 528 -9.30 -39.48 21.77
N LYS A 529 -10.42 -38.90 22.24
CA LYS A 529 -11.24 -39.45 23.33
C LYS A 529 -12.33 -40.40 22.84
N LEU A 530 -12.46 -40.61 21.53
CA LEU A 530 -13.33 -41.65 20.97
C LEU A 530 -12.68 -43.01 21.24
N THR A 531 -13.10 -43.68 22.30
CA THR A 531 -12.90 -45.12 22.48
C THR A 531 -13.87 -45.87 21.56
N GLU A 532 -13.44 -47.03 21.04
CA GLU A 532 -14.19 -47.90 20.11
C GLU A 532 -15.67 -48.10 20.46
#